data_AF-A0A0B7B0A7-F1
#
_entry.id   AF-A0A0B7B0A7-F1
#
_cell.length_a   1.000
_cell.length_b   1.000
_cell.length_c   1.000
_cell.angle_alpha   90.00
_cell.angle_beta   90.00
_cell.angle_gamma   90.00
#
_symmetry.space_group_name_H-M   'P 1'
#
loop_
_entity.id
_entity.type
_entity.pdbx_description
1 polymer ?
#
loop_
_entity_poly.entity_id
_entity_poly.type
_entity_poly.pdbx_seq_one_letter_code
_entity_poly.pdbx_strand_id
1 'polypeptide(L)' 'MSCKHPGRVGDSALPGCGLYADSEAGAACCSGEGDEILKYCPSYKVVDLLKQVSVLVGNN' A
#
# COMPACT_ATOMS: atom_id res chain seq x y z
N MET A 1 10.87 -6.17 -11.86
CA MET A 1 10.33 -5.73 -13.17
C MET A 1 11.40 -5.76 -14.24
N SER A 2 11.79 -6.96 -14.69
CA SER A 2 12.57 -7.15 -15.92
C SER A 2 11.60 -7.61 -17.00
N CYS A 3 11.71 -7.11 -18.24
CA CYS A 3 10.81 -7.44 -19.36
C CYS A 3 9.36 -6.90 -19.25
N LYS A 4 9.15 -5.69 -18.73
CA LYS A 4 7.80 -5.08 -18.76
C LYS A 4 7.39 -4.73 -20.20
N HIS A 5 6.13 -4.97 -20.54
CA HIS A 5 5.56 -4.46 -21.80
C HIS A 5 5.60 -2.92 -21.80
N PRO A 6 5.90 -2.28 -22.94
CA PRO A 6 5.79 -0.83 -23.07
C PRO A 6 4.41 -0.35 -22.61
N GLY A 7 4.38 0.70 -21.79
CA GLY A 7 3.14 1.22 -21.20
C GLY A 7 2.66 0.52 -19.92
N ARG A 8 3.24 -0.63 -19.53
CA ARG A 8 2.89 -1.30 -18.27
C ARG A 8 3.38 -0.51 -17.07
N VAL A 9 2.46 -0.22 -16.15
CA VAL A 9 2.69 0.51 -14.89
C VAL A 9 2.79 -0.49 -13.72
N GLY A 10 3.64 -0.19 -12.74
CA GLY A 10 3.78 -1.03 -11.53
C GLY A 10 2.98 -0.52 -10.35
N ASP A 11 2.88 -1.38 -9.34
CA ASP A 11 2.22 -1.11 -8.07
C ASP A 11 2.76 0.14 -7.38
N SER A 12 4.07 0.40 -7.45
CA SER A 12 4.69 1.56 -6.79
C SER A 12 4.20 2.91 -7.32
N ALA A 13 3.67 2.98 -8.55
CA ALA A 13 3.11 4.20 -9.13
C ALA A 13 1.63 4.40 -8.78
N LEU A 14 0.98 3.41 -8.16
CA LEU A 14 -0.43 3.44 -7.81
C LEU A 14 -0.61 3.56 -6.28
N PRO A 15 -1.21 4.66 -5.80
CA PRO A 15 -1.53 4.82 -4.39
C PRO A 15 -2.37 3.65 -3.87
N GLY A 16 -2.02 3.16 -2.69
CA GLY A 16 -2.68 2.01 -2.07
C GLY A 16 -2.12 0.66 -2.48
N CYS A 17 -1.42 0.55 -3.61
CA CYS A 17 -0.78 -0.69 -4.05
C CYS A 17 0.62 -0.81 -3.47
N GLY A 18 1.61 -0.17 -4.10
CA GLY A 18 3.01 -0.23 -3.68
C GLY A 18 3.36 0.80 -2.62
N LEU A 19 2.56 1.85 -2.45
CA LEU A 19 2.76 2.85 -1.39
C LEU A 19 1.44 3.49 -0.98
N TYR A 20 1.28 3.73 0.32
CA TYR A 20 0.20 4.55 0.86
C TYR A 20 0.65 5.23 2.15
N ALA A 21 0.19 6.46 2.38
CA ALA A 21 0.50 7.23 3.57
C ALA A 21 -0.73 8.02 4.01
N ASP A 22 -0.95 8.03 5.32
CA ASP A 22 -1.97 8.79 6.02
C ASP A 22 -1.31 9.52 7.19
N SER A 23 -1.63 10.81 7.35
CA SER A 23 -0.98 11.67 8.36
C SER A 23 -1.31 11.29 9.80
N GLU A 24 -2.43 10.59 10.02
CA GLU A 24 -2.89 10.19 11.35
C GLU A 24 -2.49 8.74 11.68
N ALA A 25 -2.51 7.86 10.67
CA ALA A 25 -2.28 6.42 10.85
C ALA A 25 -0.85 5.96 10.54
N GLY A 26 -0.12 6.65 9.67
CA GLY A 26 1.23 6.29 9.23
C GLY A 26 1.30 5.88 7.75
N ALA A 27 2.38 5.18 7.36
CA ALA A 27 2.65 4.83 5.97
C ALA A 27 3.09 3.37 5.80
N ALA A 28 2.77 2.81 4.63
CA ALA A 28 3.21 1.49 4.21
C ALA A 28 3.76 1.52 2.78
N CYS A 29 4.75 0.67 2.51
CA CYS A 29 5.36 0.48 1.21
C CYS A 29 5.56 -1.02 0.96
N CYS A 30 5.35 -1.47 -0.26
CA CYS A 30 5.53 -2.85 -0.68
C CYS A 30 6.52 -2.95 -1.84
N SER A 31 7.28 -4.04 -1.86
CA SER A 31 8.19 -4.39 -2.96
C SER A 31 8.03 -5.87 -3.24
N GLY A 32 8.09 -6.25 -4.51
CA GLY A 32 7.88 -7.61 -4.95
C GLY A 32 7.33 -7.65 -6.37
N GLU A 33 6.49 -8.66 -6.64
CA GLU A 33 5.89 -8.81 -7.96
C GLU A 33 4.66 -7.93 -8.11
N GLY A 34 4.82 -6.87 -8.90
CA GLY A 34 3.84 -5.80 -9.00
C GLY A 34 2.46 -6.27 -9.45
N ASP A 35 2.36 -7.30 -10.28
CA ASP A 35 1.06 -7.83 -10.73
C ASP A 35 0.28 -8.54 -9.61
N GLU A 36 0.96 -9.15 -8.65
CA GLU A 36 0.30 -9.70 -7.46
C GLU A 36 -0.06 -8.58 -6.49
N ILE A 37 0.83 -7.61 -6.29
CA ILE A 37 0.58 -6.47 -5.39
C ILE A 37 -0.63 -5.64 -5.85
N LEU A 38 -0.77 -5.42 -7.17
CA LEU A 38 -1.87 -4.65 -7.76
C LEU A 38 -3.26 -5.24 -7.48
N LYS A 39 -3.37 -6.56 -7.28
CA LYS A 39 -4.67 -7.22 -7.06
C LYS A 39 -5.29 -6.89 -5.71
N TYR A 40 -4.47 -6.55 -4.72
CA TYR A 40 -4.90 -6.55 -3.31
C TYR A 40 -4.76 -5.20 -2.59
N CYS A 41 -4.17 -4.19 -3.23
CA CYS A 41 -3.90 -2.89 -2.60
C CYS A 41 -3.31 -3.01 -1.17
N PRO A 42 -2.20 -3.76 -0.98
CA PRO A 42 -1.74 -4.12 0.35
C PRO A 42 -1.27 -2.92 1.17
N SER A 43 -0.65 -1.92 0.55
CA SER A 43 -0.20 -0.73 1.28
C SER A 43 -1.37 0.04 1.88
N TYR A 44 -2.47 0.20 1.15
CA TYR A 44 -3.70 0.78 1.71
C TYR A 44 -4.21 -0.07 2.86
N LYS A 45 -4.29 -1.40 2.67
CA LYS A 45 -4.87 -2.27 3.68
C LYS A 45 -4.06 -2.27 4.99
N VAL A 46 -2.74 -2.21 4.90
CA VAL A 46 -1.87 -2.08 6.08
C VAL A 46 -2.14 -0.76 6.81
N VAL A 47 -2.22 0.37 6.10
CA VAL A 47 -2.48 1.67 6.75
C VAL A 47 -3.90 1.75 7.33
N ASP A 48 -4.89 1.14 6.68
CA ASP A 48 -6.24 0.98 7.24
C ASP A 48 -6.21 0.17 8.55
N LEU A 49 -5.45 -0.91 8.60
CA LEU A 49 -5.26 -1.69 9.84
C LEU A 49 -4.54 -0.87 10.92
N LEU A 50 -3.51 -0.09 10.57
CA LEU A 50 -2.84 0.82 11.52
C LEU A 50 -3.83 1.83 12.11
N LYS A 51 -4.72 2.38 11.27
CA LYS A 51 -5.76 3.32 11.70
C LYS A 51 -6.75 2.67 12.67
N GLN A 52 -7.20 1.46 12.35
CA GLN A 52 -8.11 0.70 13.23
C GLN A 52 -7.47 0.34 14.56
N VAL A 53 -6.20 -0.07 14.56
CA VAL A 53 -5.46 -0.36 15.81
C VAL A 53 -5.35 0.90 16.66
N SER A 54 -5.07 2.06 16.07
CA SER A 54 -5.02 3.33 16.82
C SER A 54 -6.37 3.66 17.48
N VAL A 55 -7.49 3.43 16.79
CA VAL A 55 -8.84 3.63 17.36
C VAL A 55 -9.11 2.66 18.50
N LEU A 56 -8.69 1.40 18.40
CA LEU A 56 -8.91 0.37 19.42
C LEU A 56 -8.04 0.56 20.66
N VAL A 57 -6.82 1.07 20.49
CA VAL A 57 -5.86 1.31 21.59
C VAL A 57 -6.19 2.61 22.35
N GLY A 58 -7.04 3.47 21.78
CA GLY A 58 -7.52 4.68 22.42
C GLY A 58 -6.49 5.82 22.33
N ASN A 59 -6.73 6.77 21.44
CA ASN A 59 -6.22 8.14 21.63
C ASN A 59 -7.07 8.82 22.72
N ASN A 60 -6.95 8.37 23.98
CA ASN A 60 -7.75 8.78 25.14
C ASN A 60 -9.28 8.60 25.01
#